data_AF-A0A5P5ZJ76-F1
#
_entry.id   AF-A0A5P5ZJ76-F1
#
_cell.length_a   1.000
_cell.length_b   1.000
_cell.length_c   1.000
_cell.angle_alpha   90.00
_cell.angle_beta   90.00
_cell.angle_gamma   90.00
#
_symmetry.space_group_name_H-M   'P 1'
#
loop_
_entity.id
_entity.type
_entity.pdbx_description
1 polymer ?
#
loop_
_entity_poly.entity_id
_entity_poly.type
_entity_poly.pdbx_seq_one_letter_code
_entity_poly.pdbx_strand_id
1 'polypeptide(L)'
;METSFRELKYDLSGVQFHSKKDQFVYMEIYAHFAMYNAVSLSAAAGSKPYSQKKYQYQIDFKMACCVWRRYFGISDNSDKAFTQLLLDMAFYLTPIRPGRKDKRSLKAKLVIGFPYRLAA
;
A
#
# COMPACT_ATOMS: atom_id res chain seq x y z
N MET A 1 1.85 13.50 -7.86
CA MET A 1 2.98 12.85 -7.16
C MET A 1 2.84 12.80 -5.64
N GLU A 2 1.68 13.08 -5.05
CA GLU A 2 1.52 13.08 -3.58
C GLU A 2 0.97 11.75 -3.02
N THR A 3 0.20 11.01 -3.83
CA THR A 3 -0.39 9.72 -3.44
C THR A 3 0.67 8.65 -3.17
N SER A 4 1.71 8.58 -3.99
CA SER A 4 2.80 7.61 -3.88
C SER A 4 3.59 7.77 -2.57
N PHE A 5 3.90 9.00 -2.18
CA PHE A 5 4.57 9.25 -0.89
C PHE A 5 3.68 8.89 0.30
N ARG A 6 2.36 9.12 0.20
CA ARG A 6 1.41 8.71 1.24
C ARG A 6 1.40 7.19 1.40
N GLU A 7 1.31 6.47 0.28
CA GLU A 7 1.31 5.00 0.25
C GLU A 7 2.61 4.44 0.83
N LEU A 8 3.76 4.97 0.41
CA LEU A 8 5.04 4.54 0.93
C LEU A 8 5.17 4.80 2.44
N LYS A 9 4.73 5.98 2.89
CA LYS A 9 4.79 6.36 4.31
C LYS A 9 3.86 5.51 5.18
N TYR A 10 2.62 5.31 4.77
CA TYR A 10 1.57 4.79 5.65
C TYR A 10 1.15 3.35 5.34
N ASP A 11 1.19 2.93 4.07
CA ASP A 11 0.79 1.56 3.69
C ASP A 11 1.99 0.60 3.72
N LEU A 12 3.19 1.09 3.42
CA LEU A 12 4.44 0.31 3.53
C LEU A 12 5.23 0.54 4.82
N SER A 13 4.78 1.49 5.66
CA SER A 13 5.47 1.91 6.89
C SER A 13 6.86 2.49 6.68
N GLY A 14 7.12 3.20 5.56
CA GLY A 14 8.42 3.80 5.23
C GLY A 14 8.87 4.97 6.12
N VAL A 15 8.31 5.10 7.32
CA VAL A 15 8.74 6.01 8.40
C VAL A 15 9.07 5.29 9.70
N GLN A 16 8.86 3.97 9.75
CA GLN A 16 9.15 3.13 10.91
C GLN A 16 10.35 2.26 10.58
N PHE A 17 11.54 2.78 10.87
CA PHE A 17 12.80 2.05 10.70
C PHE A 17 13.16 1.29 11.97
N HIS A 18 13.70 0.09 11.81
CA HIS A 18 14.10 -0.76 12.95
C HIS A 18 15.59 -0.61 13.27
N SER A 19 16.38 -0.26 12.26
CA SER A 19 17.82 -0.12 12.40
C SER A 19 18.22 1.22 13.03
N LYS A 20 19.31 1.18 13.80
CA LYS A 20 19.94 2.37 14.39
C LYS A 20 21.17 2.86 13.62
N LYS A 21 21.74 2.01 12.77
CA LYS A 21 22.91 2.34 11.94
C LYS A 21 22.45 2.87 10.60
N ASP A 22 23.02 3.99 10.17
CA ASP A 22 22.66 4.67 8.91
C ASP A 22 22.66 3.72 7.71
N GLN A 23 23.69 2.89 7.57
CA GLN A 23 23.81 1.92 6.47
C GLN A 23 22.60 0.97 6.37
N PHE A 24 22.09 0.50 7.51
CA PHE A 24 20.93 -0.39 7.53
C PHE A 24 19.61 0.38 7.36
N VAL A 25 19.54 1.64 7.81
CA VAL A 25 18.40 2.52 7.50
C VAL A 25 18.30 2.75 5.99
N TYR A 26 19.41 3.01 5.30
CA TYR A 26 19.42 3.12 3.84
C TYR A 26 18.92 1.82 3.19
N MET A 27 19.36 0.66 3.69
CA MET A 27 18.89 -0.64 3.19
C MET A 27 17.38 -0.83 3.36
N GLU A 28 16.81 -0.45 4.51
CA GLU A 28 15.36 -0.48 4.75
C GLU A 28 14.62 0.45 3.77
N ILE A 29 15.13 1.67 3.54
CA ILE A 29 14.55 2.61 2.58
C ILE A 29 14.52 2.01 1.16
N TYR A 30 15.63 1.42 0.70
CA TYR A 30 15.68 0.78 -0.61
C TYR A 30 14.74 -0.42 -0.72
N ALA A 31 14.62 -1.24 0.34
CA ALA A 31 13.68 -2.34 0.39
C ALA A 31 12.22 -1.86 0.29
N HIS A 32 11.86 -0.78 0.98
CA HIS A 32 10.54 -0.16 0.86
C HIS A 32 10.26 0.32 -0.58
N PHE A 33 11.23 0.95 -1.24
CA PHE A 33 11.07 1.37 -2.64
C PHE A 33 10.92 0.18 -3.60
N ALA A 34 11.73 -0.87 -3.45
CA ALA A 34 11.62 -2.06 -4.27
C ALA A 34 10.25 -2.73 -4.12
N MET A 35 9.77 -2.85 -2.88
CA MET A 35 8.44 -3.38 -2.59
C MET A 35 7.32 -2.48 -3.14
N TYR A 36 7.44 -1.16 -3.00
CA TYR A 36 6.49 -0.21 -3.59
C TYR A 36 6.39 -0.39 -5.11
N ASN A 37 7.53 -0.51 -5.79
CA ASN A 37 7.56 -0.71 -7.23
C ASN A 37 6.89 -2.03 -7.63
N ALA A 38 7.17 -3.13 -6.93
CA ALA A 38 6.53 -4.42 -7.18
C ALA A 38 5.00 -4.36 -6.99
N VAL A 39 4.54 -3.75 -5.87
CA VAL A 39 3.12 -3.58 -5.59
C VAL A 39 2.46 -2.70 -6.65
N SER A 40 3.03 -1.53 -6.95
CA SER A 40 2.47 -0.58 -7.91
C SER A 40 2.35 -1.16 -9.31
N LEU A 41 3.35 -1.93 -9.76
CA LEU A 41 3.31 -2.63 -11.04
C LEU A 41 2.21 -3.69 -11.06
N SER A 42 2.11 -4.50 -10.00
CA SER A 42 1.07 -5.54 -9.90
C SER A 42 -0.35 -4.93 -9.84
N ALA A 43 -0.52 -3.83 -9.12
CA ALA A 43 -1.79 -3.11 -9.03
C ALA A 43 -2.19 -2.49 -10.39
N ALA A 44 -1.23 -1.91 -11.12
CA ALA A 44 -1.45 -1.37 -12.45
C ALA A 44 -1.83 -2.46 -13.46
N ALA A 45 -1.12 -3.60 -13.45
CA ALA A 45 -1.40 -4.73 -14.33
C ALA A 45 -2.74 -5.43 -14.00
N GLY A 46 -3.10 -5.49 -12.72
CA GLY A 46 -4.34 -6.10 -12.26
C GLY A 46 -5.58 -5.22 -12.37
N SER A 47 -5.42 -3.91 -12.63
CA SER A 47 -6.57 -3.03 -12.89
C SER A 47 -7.18 -3.37 -14.25
N LYS A 48 -8.40 -3.90 -14.22
CA LYS A 48 -9.13 -4.27 -15.44
C LYS A 48 -10.02 -3.12 -15.88
N PRO A 49 -9.92 -2.68 -17.15
CA PRO A 49 -10.89 -1.75 -17.71
C PRO A 49 -12.28 -2.40 -17.77
N TYR A 50 -13.29 -1.58 -18.04
CA TYR A 50 -14.70 -1.93 -18.04
C TYR A 50 -15.00 -3.09 -19.01
N SER A 51 -14.87 -4.34 -18.54
CA SER A 51 -15.18 -5.53 -19.32
C SER A 51 -16.40 -6.20 -18.69
N GLN A 52 -17.54 -6.07 -19.36
CA GLN A 52 -18.84 -6.71 -19.09
C GLN A 52 -19.51 -6.43 -17.72
N LYS A 53 -18.87 -5.69 -16.81
CA LYS A 53 -19.39 -5.40 -15.46
C LYS A 53 -19.72 -3.91 -15.27
N LYS A 54 -20.66 -3.62 -14.37
CA LYS A 54 -21.16 -2.26 -14.02
C LYS A 54 -20.11 -1.28 -13.46
N TYR A 55 -18.93 -1.76 -13.07
CA TYR A 55 -17.90 -0.93 -12.44
C TYR A 55 -16.51 -1.28 -12.96
N GLN A 56 -15.61 -0.30 -12.98
CA GLN A 56 -14.18 -0.54 -13.08
C GLN A 56 -13.66 -1.12 -11.77
N TYR A 57 -12.69 -2.01 -11.82
CA TYR A 57 -12.10 -2.62 -10.63
C TYR A 57 -10.63 -2.21 -10.47
N GLN A 58 -10.23 -1.96 -9.23
CA GLN A 58 -8.86 -1.70 -8.84
C GLN A 58 -8.48 -2.60 -7.68
N ILE A 59 -7.23 -3.00 -7.61
CA ILE A 59 -6.71 -3.73 -6.46
C ILE A 59 -6.62 -2.77 -5.26
N ASP A 60 -7.03 -3.23 -4.09
CA ASP A 60 -6.77 -2.49 -2.85
C ASP A 60 -5.25 -2.48 -2.57
N PHE A 61 -4.63 -1.32 -2.74
CA PHE A 61 -3.18 -1.15 -2.62
C PHE A 61 -2.65 -1.57 -1.25
N LYS A 62 -3.36 -1.24 -0.18
CA LYS A 62 -2.94 -1.57 1.19
C LYS A 62 -2.92 -3.08 1.39
N MET A 63 -3.97 -3.77 0.92
CA MET A 63 -4.02 -5.22 1.00
C MET A 63 -2.97 -5.88 0.09
N ALA A 64 -2.70 -5.31 -1.08
CA ALA A 64 -1.62 -5.78 -1.94
C ALA A 64 -0.24 -5.67 -1.26
N CYS A 65 0.03 -4.58 -0.52
CA CYS A 65 1.24 -4.48 0.31
C CYS A 65 1.31 -5.60 1.36
N CYS A 66 0.21 -5.93 2.03
CA CYS A 66 0.18 -7.04 2.99
C CYS A 66 0.49 -8.39 2.33
N VAL A 67 -0.06 -8.65 1.14
CA VAL A 67 0.17 -9.89 0.38
C VAL A 67 1.64 -9.98 -0.06
N TRP A 68 2.20 -8.91 -0.65
CA TRP A 68 3.63 -8.87 -1.01
C TRP A 68 4.54 -9.05 0.21
N ARG A 69 4.21 -8.43 1.35
CA ARG A 69 5.00 -8.57 2.58
C ARG A 69 5.03 -10.01 3.06
N ARG A 70 3.86 -10.68 3.01
CA ARG A 70 3.75 -12.10 3.33
C ARG A 70 4.60 -12.93 2.39
N TYR A 71 4.53 -12.70 1.08
CA TYR A 71 5.32 -13.44 0.09
C TYR A 71 6.83 -13.31 0.33
N PHE A 72 7.35 -12.10 0.53
CA PHE A 72 8.77 -11.89 0.83
C PHE A 72 9.22 -12.47 2.18
N GLY A 73 8.28 -12.75 3.10
CA GLY A 73 8.55 -13.39 4.38
C GLY A 73 8.62 -14.92 4.29
N ILE A 74 8.22 -15.54 3.18
CA ILE A 74 8.30 -16.99 2.98
C ILE A 74 9.67 -17.31 2.35
N SER A 75 10.28 -18.42 2.75
CA SER A 75 11.54 -18.92 2.16
C SER A 75 11.35 -19.70 0.86
N ASP A 76 10.13 -19.75 0.32
CA ASP A 76 9.75 -20.52 -0.86
C ASP A 76 9.61 -19.57 -2.07
N ASN A 77 10.57 -19.69 -2.98
CA ASN A 77 10.59 -18.94 -4.24
C ASN A 77 10.01 -19.73 -5.42
N SER A 78 9.23 -20.79 -5.14
CA SER A 78 8.59 -21.58 -6.18
C SER A 78 7.56 -20.78 -6.96
N ASP A 79 7.35 -21.16 -8.22
CA ASP A 79 6.28 -20.60 -9.05
C ASP A 79 4.90 -20.77 -8.39
N LYS A 80 4.71 -21.84 -7.59
CA LYS A 80 3.47 -22.08 -6.85
C LYS A 80 3.21 -20.96 -5.84
N ALA A 81 4.21 -20.57 -5.04
CA ALA A 81 4.08 -19.46 -4.11
C ALA A 81 3.76 -18.15 -4.83
N PHE A 82 4.38 -17.91 -5.99
CA PHE A 82 4.10 -16.72 -6.79
C PHE A 82 2.67 -16.74 -7.37
N THR A 83 2.20 -17.89 -7.88
CA THR A 83 0.81 -18.02 -8.34
C THR A 83 -0.20 -17.78 -7.22
N GLN A 84 0.11 -18.22 -6.00
CA GLN A 84 -0.75 -17.98 -4.85
C GLN A 84 -0.82 -16.49 -4.49
N LEU A 85 0.32 -15.78 -4.54
CA LEU A 85 0.36 -14.33 -4.39
C LEU A 85 -0.56 -13.63 -5.40
N LEU A 86 -0.53 -14.03 -6.68
CA LEU A 86 -1.39 -13.45 -7.72
C LEU A 86 -2.89 -13.72 -7.45
N LEU A 87 -3.23 -14.93 -7.00
CA LEU A 87 -4.61 -15.28 -6.62
C LEU A 87 -5.08 -14.47 -5.40
N ASP A 88 -4.25 -14.35 -4.38
CA ASP A 88 -4.54 -13.58 -3.18
C ASP A 88 -4.75 -12.09 -3.52
N MET A 89 -3.98 -11.53 -4.46
CA MET A 89 -4.21 -10.16 -4.94
C MET A 89 -5.53 -10.01 -5.68
N ALA A 90 -5.88 -10.97 -6.53
CA ALA A 90 -7.13 -10.93 -7.29
C ALA A 90 -8.36 -10.95 -6.36
N PHE A 91 -8.26 -11.56 -5.18
CA PHE A 91 -9.30 -11.53 -4.16
C PHE A 91 -9.59 -10.10 -3.65
N TYR A 92 -8.57 -9.24 -3.56
CA TYR A 92 -8.69 -7.85 -3.10
C TYR A 92 -9.05 -6.85 -4.21
N LEU A 93 -9.68 -7.32 -5.30
CA LEU A 93 -10.24 -6.44 -6.32
C LEU A 93 -11.48 -5.72 -5.80
N THR A 94 -11.42 -4.40 -5.74
CA THR A 94 -12.50 -3.52 -5.27
C THR A 94 -13.10 -2.72 -6.43
N PRO A 95 -14.43 -2.58 -6.49
CA PRO A 95 -15.07 -1.77 -7.51
C PRO A 95 -14.89 -0.27 -7.23
N ILE A 96 -14.44 0.46 -8.24
CA ILE A 96 -14.46 1.92 -8.26
C ILE A 96 -15.91 2.36 -8.47
N ARG A 97 -16.47 3.07 -7.48
CA ARG A 97 -17.86 3.55 -7.49
C ARG A 97 -17.88 5.05 -7.81
N PRO A 98 -17.95 5.47 -9.08
CA PRO A 98 -18.09 6.88 -9.42
C PRO A 98 -19.45 7.41 -8.93
N GLY A 99 -19.50 8.66 -8.50
CA GLY A 99 -20.76 9.34 -8.18
C GLY A 99 -21.45 8.90 -6.88
N ARG A 100 -20.70 8.58 -5.80
CA ARG A 100 -21.33 8.35 -4.49
C ARG A 100 -22.14 9.57 -4.05
N LYS A 101 -23.40 9.34 -3.67
CA LYS A 101 -24.31 10.37 -3.12
C LYS A 101 -23.71 11.05 -1.90
N ASP A 102 -23.11 10.26 -1.01
CA ASP A 102 -22.31 10.74 0.11
C ASP A 102 -20.82 10.74 -0.28
N LYS A 103 -20.29 11.93 -0.54
CA LYS A 103 -18.88 12.12 -0.85
C LYS A 103 -18.08 12.05 0.44
N ARG A 104 -16.99 11.29 0.44
CA ARG A 104 -16.08 11.23 1.59
C ARG A 104 -15.55 12.64 1.89
N SER A 105 -15.94 13.19 3.03
CA SER A 105 -15.38 14.45 3.54
C SER A 105 -13.93 14.21 3.97
N LEU A 106 -12.99 14.50 3.07
CA LEU A 106 -11.56 14.52 3.40
C LEU A 106 -11.28 15.83 4.14
N LYS A 107 -11.57 15.87 5.44
CA LYS A 107 -11.14 16.99 6.29
C LYS A 107 -9.63 16.97 6.39
N ALA A 108 -8.98 18.11 6.13
CA ALA A 108 -7.56 18.27 6.40
C ALA A 108 -7.32 17.95 7.88
N LYS A 109 -6.38 17.05 8.16
CA LYS A 109 -6.02 16.69 9.54
C LYS A 109 -5.28 17.89 10.13
N LEU A 110 -5.95 18.62 11.03
CA LEU A 110 -5.33 19.73 11.75
C LEU A 110 -4.32 19.20 12.77
N VAL A 111 -3.27 19.97 13.04
CA VAL A 111 -2.35 19.69 14.15
C VAL A 111 -3.12 19.90 15.45
N ILE A 112 -3.28 18.84 16.23
CA ILE A 112 -3.88 18.94 17.56
C ILE A 112 -2.79 19.43 18.51
N GLY A 113 -2.93 20.66 19.01
CA GLY A 113 -2.06 21.18 20.05
C GLY A 113 -2.32 20.47 21.38
N PHE A 114 -1.26 20.14 22.10
CA PHE A 114 -1.34 19.61 23.46
C PHE A 114 -0.87 20.67 24.46
N PRO A 115 -1.65 21.76 24.68
CA PRO A 115 -1.20 22.91 25.49
C PRO A 115 -0.88 22.54 26.94
N TYR A 116 -1.53 21.50 27.47
CA TYR A 116 -1.25 20.96 28.79
C TYR A 116 0.16 20.36 28.94
N ARG A 117 0.90 20.13 27.84
CA ARG A 117 2.31 19.70 27.87
C ARG A 117 3.30 20.86 28.01
N LEU A 118 2.84 22.11 27.91
CA LEU A 118 3.65 23.32 28.06
C LEU A 118 3.61 23.88 29.49
N ALA A 119 2.69 23.40 30.32
CA ALA A 119 2.64 23.74 31.74
C ALA A 119 3.58 22.79 32.51
N ALA A 120 4.84 23.19 32.65
CA ALA A 120 5.81 22.63 33.58
C ALA A 120 6.37 23.75 34.44
#